data_AF-A0A397U8K5-F1
#
_entry.id   AF-A0A397U8K5-F1
#
_cell.length_a   1.000
_cell.length_b   1.000
_cell.length_c   1.000
_cell.angle_alpha   90.00
_cell.angle_beta   90.00
_cell.angle_gamma   90.00
#
_symmetry.space_group_name_H-M   'P 1'
#
loop_
_entity.id
_entity.type
_entity.pdbx_description
1 polymer ?
#
loop_
_entity_poly.entity_id
_entity_poly.type
_entity_poly.pdbx_seq_one_letter_code
_entity_poly.pdbx_strand_id
1 'polypeptide(L)'
;MSSLTGCYFDPSERVGKFIDNGLLEITHILGVGAYGVVYSAKNVLDQRVYAVKCMPKANIDARQHKLHITEISLHAQLNGHPNIINMEKIIDTEDSLNVVLEYSNEGDLFSMITEKGIYLGNDDLIKQVFAQILDAVQFSHYNGIYHRDLKPENILVFDDGMTVKLADFGLATTDTWSNDFCCGSSFYMSPECQGGLYERVSSYETAPNDVWSLGIILINLVCGRNPWKQASLSDETFSAYIQNPEFLKTILPISDELNEILNDVFALDPEKRISLSEFKERVLECDSFLMPEYATFCRMLAEQEEIEVSPEISEMPEISHDMSSQSSTSSACSWHSMNSEMDFSVPPIEFLDDNDHCSDSTNSTLLSTLAASQPDMIKCFDNDHIINLKCGSLILESHLFRTNYIF
;
A
#
# COMPACT_ATOMS: atom_id res chain seq x y z
N MET A 1 26.95 18.68 10.38
CA MET A 1 27.82 18.72 9.19
C MET A 1 28.68 17.45 9.17
N SER A 2 28.62 16.72 8.05
CA SER A 2 29.35 15.50 7.64
C SER A 2 28.76 14.13 8.00
N SER A 3 28.76 13.22 6.98
CA SER A 3 28.18 11.86 6.83
C SER A 3 26.69 11.86 6.43
N LEU A 4 26.19 11.44 5.26
CA LEU A 4 26.62 10.55 4.16
C LEU A 4 26.11 11.04 2.77
N THR A 5 26.34 12.31 2.40
CA THR A 5 25.93 12.86 1.08
C THR A 5 27.07 12.80 0.06
N GLY A 6 27.42 11.59 -0.39
CA GLY A 6 28.48 11.39 -1.39
C GLY A 6 27.95 10.68 -2.63
N CYS A 7 27.53 11.46 -3.62
CA CYS A 7 27.04 11.04 -4.96
C CYS A 7 25.61 10.47 -5.02
N TYR A 8 24.61 11.30 -4.69
CA TYR A 8 23.34 11.17 -5.40
C TYR A 8 23.50 11.88 -6.74
N PHE A 9 23.42 11.12 -7.83
CA PHE A 9 23.04 11.67 -9.12
C PHE A 9 21.71 12.41 -8.90
N ASP A 10 21.65 13.72 -9.17
CA ASP A 10 20.40 14.48 -9.01
C ASP A 10 19.39 13.94 -10.03
N PRO A 11 18.26 13.34 -9.59
CA PRO A 11 17.29 12.74 -10.50
C PRO A 11 16.86 13.68 -11.63
N SER A 12 16.81 14.99 -11.37
CA SER A 12 16.39 16.00 -12.34
C SER A 12 17.37 16.15 -13.51
N GLU A 13 18.65 15.79 -13.34
CA GLU A 13 19.67 15.88 -14.39
C GLU A 13 19.44 14.92 -15.57
N ARG A 14 18.55 13.93 -15.46
CA ARG A 14 18.16 13.08 -16.61
C ARG A 14 17.00 13.64 -17.40
N VAL A 15 16.23 14.56 -16.84
CA VAL A 15 15.10 15.15 -17.54
C VAL A 15 15.62 15.93 -18.76
N GLY A 16 15.03 15.66 -19.92
CA GLY A 16 15.45 16.17 -21.23
C GLY A 16 16.61 15.40 -21.88
N LYS A 17 17.20 14.39 -21.22
CA LYS A 17 18.22 13.52 -21.84
C LYS A 17 17.56 12.43 -22.68
N PHE A 18 18.32 11.95 -23.66
CA PHE A 18 17.89 10.87 -24.54
C PHE A 18 18.65 9.58 -24.23
N ILE A 19 17.93 8.46 -24.23
CA ILE A 19 18.48 7.11 -24.15
C ILE A 19 18.10 6.31 -25.41
N ASP A 20 18.56 5.06 -25.51
CA ASP A 20 18.29 4.18 -26.66
C ASP A 20 18.68 4.79 -28.01
N ASN A 21 19.94 5.20 -28.15
CA ASN A 21 20.47 5.84 -29.37
C ASN A 21 19.68 7.09 -29.82
N GLY A 22 19.10 7.83 -28.87
CA GLY A 22 18.34 9.05 -29.17
C GLY A 22 16.85 8.83 -29.38
N LEU A 23 16.35 7.60 -29.24
CA LEU A 23 14.95 7.27 -29.54
C LEU A 23 13.99 7.57 -28.39
N LEU A 24 14.45 7.55 -27.14
CA LEU A 24 13.63 7.80 -25.96
C LEU A 24 14.10 9.06 -25.24
N GLU A 25 13.24 10.06 -25.16
CA GLU A 25 13.44 11.28 -24.37
C GLU A 25 12.90 11.07 -22.95
N ILE A 26 13.73 11.26 -21.93
CA ILE A 26 13.28 11.26 -20.52
C ILE A 26 12.59 12.60 -20.24
N THR A 27 11.34 12.58 -19.81
CA THR A 27 10.49 13.80 -19.75
C THR A 27 10.25 14.32 -18.33
N HIS A 28 9.99 13.45 -17.35
CA HIS A 28 9.80 13.84 -15.95
C HIS A 28 9.98 12.64 -15.02
N ILE A 29 10.13 12.92 -13.73
CA ILE A 29 10.27 11.90 -12.67
C ILE A 29 8.87 11.44 -12.28
N LEU A 30 8.66 10.12 -12.23
CA LEU A 30 7.43 9.48 -11.72
C LEU A 30 7.58 9.06 -10.26
N GLY A 31 8.77 8.60 -9.86
CA GLY A 31 9.03 8.20 -8.48
C GLY A 31 10.51 8.05 -8.18
N VAL A 32 10.88 8.24 -6.91
CA VAL A 32 12.24 8.04 -6.40
C VAL A 32 12.18 6.98 -5.31
N GLY A 33 12.82 5.84 -5.53
CA GLY A 33 12.84 4.72 -4.60
C GLY A 33 14.25 4.38 -4.12
N ALA A 34 14.33 3.42 -3.18
CA ALA A 34 15.60 2.95 -2.64
C ALA A 34 16.51 2.28 -3.71
N TYR A 35 15.90 1.71 -4.75
CA TYR A 35 16.59 0.91 -5.78
C TYR A 35 16.80 1.67 -7.11
N GLY A 36 16.38 2.94 -7.17
CA GLY A 36 16.53 3.75 -8.38
C GLY A 36 15.43 4.80 -8.54
N VAL A 37 15.43 5.42 -9.71
CA VAL A 37 14.46 6.46 -10.08
C VAL A 37 13.63 5.96 -11.25
N VAL A 38 12.32 6.15 -11.17
CA VAL A 38 11.40 5.87 -12.27
C VAL A 38 11.07 7.18 -12.97
N TYR A 39 11.24 7.20 -14.29
CA TYR A 39 10.95 8.35 -15.14
C TYR A 39 9.85 8.04 -16.15
N SER A 40 9.12 9.05 -16.58
CA SER A 40 8.36 8.98 -17.82
C SER A 40 9.29 9.28 -18.99
N ALA A 41 9.24 8.47 -20.04
CA ALA A 41 9.97 8.69 -21.27
C ALA A 41 9.05 8.61 -22.49
N LYS A 42 9.37 9.38 -23.53
CA LYS A 42 8.60 9.43 -24.76
C LYS A 42 9.44 8.97 -25.94
N ASN A 43 8.91 8.08 -26.75
CA ASN A 43 9.54 7.70 -28.01
C ASN A 43 9.35 8.81 -29.04
N VAL A 44 10.47 9.29 -29.59
CA VAL A 44 10.48 10.43 -30.52
C VAL A 44 9.82 10.11 -31.86
N LEU A 45 9.74 8.83 -32.24
CA LEU A 45 9.21 8.40 -33.52
C LEU A 45 7.68 8.25 -33.51
N ASP A 46 7.15 7.50 -32.55
CA ASP A 46 5.72 7.16 -32.47
C ASP A 46 4.97 7.92 -31.37
N GLN A 47 5.68 8.73 -30.57
CA GLN A 47 5.15 9.51 -29.45
C GLN A 47 4.57 8.67 -28.31
N ARG A 48 4.79 7.34 -28.30
CA ARG A 48 4.36 6.45 -27.23
C ARG A 48 5.14 6.75 -25.94
N VAL A 49 4.43 6.74 -24.83
CA VAL A 49 4.97 7.01 -23.49
C VAL A 49 5.30 5.68 -22.80
N TYR A 50 6.41 5.67 -22.06
CA TYR A 50 6.94 4.56 -21.31
C TYR A 50 7.32 4.99 -19.90
N ALA A 51 7.32 4.06 -18.95
CA ALA A 51 8.01 4.23 -17.69
C ALA A 51 9.43 3.66 -17.83
N VAL A 52 10.43 4.34 -17.26
CA VAL A 52 11.84 3.91 -17.31
C VAL A 52 12.38 3.84 -15.90
N LYS A 53 12.55 2.62 -15.38
CA LYS A 53 13.22 2.39 -14.09
C LYS A 53 14.72 2.42 -14.32
N CYS A 54 15.37 3.47 -13.83
CA CYS A 54 16.80 3.68 -13.92
C CYS A 54 17.48 3.16 -12.64
N MET A 55 18.31 2.13 -12.81
CA MET A 55 19.07 1.48 -11.74
C MET A 55 20.56 1.85 -11.90
N PRO A 56 21.14 2.69 -11.02
CA PRO A 56 22.53 3.13 -11.13
C PRO A 56 23.52 1.97 -11.07
N LYS A 57 24.63 2.09 -11.81
CA LYS A 57 25.78 1.17 -11.75
C LYS A 57 26.94 1.70 -10.90
N ALA A 58 27.01 3.02 -10.72
CA ALA A 58 28.07 3.64 -9.93
C ALA A 58 27.79 3.46 -8.43
N ASN A 59 28.86 3.26 -7.66
CA ASN A 59 28.83 3.20 -6.20
C ASN A 59 27.92 2.11 -5.59
N ILE A 60 27.58 1.07 -6.36
CA ILE A 60 26.87 -0.10 -5.84
C ILE A 60 27.86 -1.23 -5.56
N ASP A 61 27.58 -2.01 -4.52
CA ASP A 61 28.34 -3.22 -4.24
C ASP A 61 27.90 -4.40 -5.12
N ALA A 62 28.65 -5.51 -5.06
CA ALA A 62 28.33 -6.71 -5.82
C ALA A 62 26.96 -7.32 -5.45
N ARG A 63 26.48 -7.10 -4.22
CA ARG A 63 25.18 -7.59 -3.74
C ARG A 63 24.05 -6.80 -4.39
N GLN A 64 24.11 -5.47 -4.37
CA GLN A 64 23.15 -4.58 -5.02
C GLN A 64 23.10 -4.81 -6.53
N HIS A 65 24.25 -4.96 -7.18
CA HIS A 65 24.29 -5.31 -8.59
C HIS A 65 23.59 -6.65 -8.87
N LYS A 66 23.82 -7.66 -8.01
CA LYS A 66 23.10 -8.94 -8.12
C LYS A 66 21.59 -8.76 -7.95
N LEU A 67 21.15 -7.95 -6.98
CA LEU A 67 19.73 -7.66 -6.77
C LEU A 67 19.08 -7.02 -8.00
N HIS A 68 19.75 -6.05 -8.64
CA HIS A 68 19.25 -5.45 -9.88
C HIS A 68 19.06 -6.47 -11.00
N ILE A 69 20.06 -7.35 -11.21
CA ILE A 69 19.99 -8.40 -12.23
C ILE A 69 18.90 -9.42 -11.89
N THR A 70 18.76 -9.80 -10.62
CA THR A 70 17.70 -10.71 -10.15
C THR A 70 16.33 -10.11 -10.43
N GLU A 71 16.07 -8.86 -10.02
CA GLU A 71 14.80 -8.18 -10.26
C GLU A 71 14.41 -8.22 -11.75
N ILE A 72 15.33 -7.79 -12.63
CA ILE A 72 15.12 -7.79 -14.08
C ILE A 72 14.84 -9.20 -14.59
N SER A 73 15.62 -10.19 -14.14
CA SER A 73 15.50 -11.57 -14.59
C SER A 73 14.21 -12.24 -14.13
N LEU A 74 13.71 -11.94 -12.93
CA LEU A 74 12.45 -12.49 -12.42
C LEU A 74 11.27 -11.86 -13.14
N HIS A 75 11.27 -10.54 -13.30
CA HIS A 75 10.21 -9.84 -14.05
C HIS A 75 10.15 -10.30 -15.51
N ALA A 76 11.30 -10.44 -16.18
CA ALA A 76 11.35 -10.90 -17.57
C ALA A 76 10.77 -12.32 -17.77
N GLN A 77 10.85 -13.20 -16.77
CA GLN A 77 10.23 -14.54 -16.84
C GLN A 77 8.71 -14.50 -16.80
N LEU A 78 8.14 -13.45 -16.21
CA LEU A 78 6.70 -13.26 -16.06
C LEU A 78 6.09 -12.40 -17.17
N ASN A 79 6.93 -11.90 -18.09
CA ASN A 79 6.52 -10.98 -19.13
C ASN A 79 5.49 -11.62 -20.09
N GLY A 80 4.47 -10.85 -20.46
CA GLY A 80 3.40 -11.28 -21.37
C GLY A 80 2.11 -11.76 -20.68
N HIS A 81 2.08 -11.85 -19.35
CA HIS A 81 0.82 -12.00 -18.62
C HIS A 81 0.00 -10.69 -18.67
N PRO A 82 -1.32 -10.72 -18.93
CA PRO A 82 -2.11 -9.49 -19.10
C PRO A 82 -2.16 -8.60 -17.85
N ASN A 83 -2.01 -9.19 -16.66
CA ASN A 83 -2.05 -8.49 -15.37
C ASN A 83 -0.67 -8.35 -14.71
N ILE A 84 0.42 -8.39 -15.49
CA ILE A 84 1.77 -8.04 -15.05
C ILE A 84 2.31 -6.96 -15.98
N ILE A 85 2.95 -5.94 -15.43
CA ILE A 85 3.43 -4.80 -16.22
C ILE A 85 4.42 -5.29 -17.28
N ASN A 86 4.23 -4.88 -18.54
CA ASN A 86 5.08 -5.37 -19.62
C ASN A 86 6.46 -4.70 -19.57
N MET A 87 7.52 -5.51 -19.63
CA MET A 87 8.89 -5.07 -19.85
C MET A 87 9.17 -5.05 -21.36
N GLU A 88 9.27 -3.85 -21.92
CA GLU A 88 9.44 -3.65 -23.37
C GLU A 88 10.88 -3.93 -23.79
N LYS A 89 11.86 -3.45 -23.03
CA LYS A 89 13.29 -3.68 -23.26
C LYS A 89 14.15 -3.22 -22.10
N ILE A 90 15.40 -3.65 -22.12
CA ILE A 90 16.46 -3.19 -21.20
C ILE A 90 17.48 -2.40 -22.02
N ILE A 91 17.81 -1.19 -21.57
CA ILE A 91 18.83 -0.35 -22.17
C ILE A 91 19.99 -0.24 -21.21
N ASP A 92 21.11 -0.81 -21.63
CA ASP A 92 22.34 -0.78 -20.87
C ASP A 92 23.16 0.46 -21.24
N THR A 93 23.27 1.44 -20.34
CA THR A 93 24.13 2.62 -20.50
C THR A 93 25.40 2.50 -19.67
N GLU A 94 26.36 3.39 -19.87
CA GLU A 94 27.61 3.40 -19.10
C GLU A 94 27.35 3.52 -17.59
N ASP A 95 26.37 4.34 -17.21
CA ASP A 95 26.09 4.74 -15.83
C ASP A 95 24.91 4.00 -15.17
N SER A 96 24.06 3.32 -15.94
CA SER A 96 22.83 2.71 -15.41
C SER A 96 22.30 1.54 -16.26
N LEU A 97 21.55 0.64 -15.62
CA LEU A 97 20.62 -0.25 -16.30
C LEU A 97 19.25 0.44 -16.33
N ASN A 98 18.66 0.60 -17.52
CA ASN A 98 17.37 1.25 -17.68
C ASN A 98 16.34 0.23 -18.17
N VAL A 99 15.36 -0.08 -17.33
CA VAL A 99 14.27 -1.01 -17.67
C VAL A 99 13.13 -0.19 -18.24
N VAL A 100 12.82 -0.39 -19.52
CA VAL A 100 11.70 0.27 -20.20
C VAL A 100 10.46 -0.57 -19.99
N LEU A 101 9.45 0.03 -19.37
CA LEU A 101 8.21 -0.57 -18.95
C LEU A 101 7.04 0.12 -19.67
N GLU A 102 5.95 -0.62 -19.81
CA GLU A 102 4.65 -0.03 -20.10
C GLU A 102 4.31 1.08 -19.09
N TYR A 103 3.70 2.16 -19.58
CA TYR A 103 3.32 3.31 -18.77
C TYR A 103 1.82 3.26 -18.43
N SER A 104 1.50 3.35 -17.14
CA SER A 104 0.14 3.66 -16.67
C SER A 104 -0.03 5.17 -16.56
N ASN A 105 -1.03 5.72 -17.26
CA ASN A 105 -1.45 7.11 -17.11
C ASN A 105 -2.37 7.34 -15.91
N GLU A 106 -2.94 6.29 -15.33
CA GLU A 106 -3.88 6.38 -14.22
C GLU A 106 -3.21 6.30 -12.85
N GLY A 107 -1.97 5.80 -12.81
CA GLY A 107 -1.16 5.65 -11.61
C GLY A 107 -1.30 4.28 -10.97
N ASP A 108 -1.09 4.24 -9.66
CA ASP A 108 -1.18 3.02 -8.86
C ASP A 108 -2.55 2.85 -8.18
N LEU A 109 -2.80 1.63 -7.70
CA LEU A 109 -4.05 1.25 -7.08
C LEU A 109 -4.28 2.00 -5.76
N PHE A 110 -3.21 2.40 -5.07
CA PHE A 110 -3.30 3.16 -3.84
C PHE A 110 -4.00 4.50 -4.05
N SER A 111 -3.55 5.30 -5.01
CA SER A 111 -4.19 6.58 -5.34
C SER A 111 -5.61 6.38 -5.89
N MET A 112 -5.85 5.31 -6.66
CA MET A 112 -7.20 5.01 -7.16
C MET A 112 -8.20 4.69 -6.03
N ILE A 113 -7.76 4.01 -4.98
CA ILE A 113 -8.56 3.73 -3.79
C ILE A 113 -8.76 4.98 -2.94
N THR A 114 -7.68 5.69 -2.61
CA THR A 114 -7.69 6.71 -1.54
C THR A 114 -8.01 8.11 -2.01
N GLU A 115 -7.59 8.49 -3.23
CA GLU A 115 -7.80 9.84 -3.76
C GLU A 115 -9.03 9.90 -4.66
N LYS A 116 -9.25 8.86 -5.48
CA LYS A 116 -10.36 8.84 -6.46
C LYS A 116 -11.58 8.04 -5.99
N GLY A 117 -11.42 7.12 -5.03
CA GLY A 117 -12.53 6.34 -4.48
C GLY A 117 -13.28 5.44 -5.46
N ILE A 118 -12.70 5.12 -6.64
CA ILE A 118 -13.44 4.54 -7.78
C ILE A 118 -14.04 3.16 -7.51
N TYR A 119 -13.51 2.44 -6.52
CA TYR A 119 -13.93 1.08 -6.17
C TYR A 119 -15.01 1.05 -5.08
N LEU A 120 -15.17 2.14 -4.32
CA LEU A 120 -15.96 2.15 -3.10
C LEU A 120 -17.43 1.81 -3.37
N GLY A 121 -17.90 0.69 -2.80
CA GLY A 121 -19.28 0.24 -2.96
C GLY A 121 -19.62 -0.39 -4.32
N ASN A 122 -18.63 -0.62 -5.18
CA ASN A 122 -18.79 -1.29 -6.46
C ASN A 122 -18.23 -2.72 -6.40
N ASP A 123 -19.03 -3.64 -5.84
CA ASP A 123 -18.63 -5.03 -5.63
C ASP A 123 -18.19 -5.73 -6.92
N ASP A 124 -18.86 -5.47 -8.05
CA ASP A 124 -18.52 -6.07 -9.34
C ASP A 124 -17.15 -5.62 -9.85
N LEU A 125 -16.84 -4.32 -9.75
CA LEU A 125 -15.53 -3.79 -10.13
C LEU A 125 -14.42 -4.30 -9.20
N ILE A 126 -14.69 -4.34 -7.88
CA ILE A 126 -13.74 -4.91 -6.91
C ILE A 126 -13.45 -6.37 -7.24
N LYS A 127 -14.49 -7.19 -7.50
CA LYS A 127 -14.33 -8.60 -7.90
C LYS A 127 -13.47 -8.73 -9.15
N GLN A 128 -13.77 -7.94 -10.18
CA GLN A 128 -13.03 -7.96 -11.44
C GLN A 128 -11.55 -7.62 -11.25
N VAL A 129 -11.25 -6.54 -10.54
CA VAL A 129 -9.87 -6.09 -10.31
C VAL A 129 -9.13 -7.03 -9.37
N PHE A 130 -9.75 -7.47 -8.29
CA PHE A 130 -9.10 -8.40 -7.35
C PHE A 130 -8.81 -9.76 -7.99
N ALA A 131 -9.72 -10.26 -8.85
CA ALA A 131 -9.47 -11.48 -9.63
C ALA A 131 -8.23 -11.35 -10.53
N GLN A 132 -8.01 -10.19 -11.16
CA GLN A 132 -6.83 -9.93 -11.97
C GLN A 132 -5.53 -9.92 -11.14
N ILE A 133 -5.58 -9.36 -9.93
CA ILE A 133 -4.44 -9.39 -8.99
C ILE A 133 -4.13 -10.83 -8.61
N LEU A 134 -5.14 -11.62 -8.24
CA LEU A 134 -4.99 -13.03 -7.92
C LEU A 134 -4.42 -13.84 -9.09
N ASP A 135 -4.86 -13.57 -10.33
CA ASP A 135 -4.33 -14.23 -11.53
C ASP A 135 -2.84 -13.91 -11.75
N ALA A 136 -2.44 -12.65 -11.58
CA ALA A 136 -1.04 -12.25 -11.69
C ALA A 136 -0.15 -12.93 -10.63
N VAL A 137 -0.59 -12.96 -9.38
CA VAL A 137 0.15 -13.61 -8.28
C VAL A 137 0.19 -15.12 -8.45
N GLN A 138 -0.94 -15.74 -8.84
CA GLN A 138 -1.01 -17.17 -9.12
C GLN A 138 -0.08 -17.57 -10.28
N PHE A 139 -0.06 -16.79 -11.36
CA PHE A 139 0.88 -17.00 -12.46
C PHE A 139 2.34 -16.87 -11.99
N SER A 140 2.63 -15.90 -11.13
CA SER A 140 3.97 -15.73 -10.55
C SER A 140 4.38 -16.95 -9.71
N HIS A 141 3.50 -17.39 -8.79
CA HIS A 141 3.73 -18.55 -7.94
C HIS A 141 3.89 -19.84 -8.75
N TYR A 142 3.12 -20.00 -9.83
CA TYR A 142 3.25 -21.15 -10.75
C TYR A 142 4.63 -21.20 -11.43
N ASN A 143 5.23 -20.05 -11.72
CA ASN A 143 6.59 -19.95 -12.24
C ASN A 143 7.66 -19.98 -11.13
N GLY A 144 7.27 -20.28 -9.89
CA GLY A 144 8.18 -20.33 -8.74
C GLY A 144 8.72 -18.97 -8.33
N ILE A 145 7.98 -17.88 -8.58
CA ILE A 145 8.36 -16.51 -8.25
C ILE A 145 7.37 -15.96 -7.22
N TYR A 146 7.89 -15.54 -6.07
CA TYR A 146 7.12 -15.00 -4.95
C TYR A 146 7.45 -13.51 -4.77
N HIS A 147 6.42 -12.67 -4.62
CA HIS A 147 6.58 -11.22 -4.75
C HIS A 147 7.16 -10.58 -3.47
N ARG A 148 6.68 -11.01 -2.30
CA ARG A 148 7.08 -10.57 -0.94
C ARG A 148 6.81 -9.10 -0.58
N ASP A 149 6.40 -8.25 -1.53
CA ASP A 149 6.00 -6.86 -1.27
C ASP A 149 4.71 -6.48 -2.02
N LEU A 150 3.67 -7.30 -1.90
CA LEU A 150 2.37 -6.99 -2.48
C LEU A 150 1.70 -5.86 -1.69
N LYS A 151 1.37 -4.77 -2.39
CA LYS A 151 0.66 -3.60 -1.86
C LYS A 151 0.03 -2.81 -3.00
N PRO A 152 -0.98 -1.96 -2.75
CA PRO A 152 -1.64 -1.18 -3.79
C PRO A 152 -0.70 -0.29 -4.60
N GLU A 153 0.37 0.24 -4.01
CA GLU A 153 1.39 1.06 -4.70
C GLU A 153 2.16 0.29 -5.79
N ASN A 154 2.26 -1.04 -5.64
CA ASN A 154 2.94 -1.92 -6.60
C ASN A 154 1.96 -2.49 -7.66
N ILE A 155 0.72 -2.01 -7.71
CA ILE A 155 -0.29 -2.45 -8.67
C ILE A 155 -0.71 -1.24 -9.50
N LEU A 156 -0.39 -1.25 -10.79
CA LEU A 156 -0.70 -0.15 -11.70
C LEU A 156 -2.08 -0.33 -12.32
N VAL A 157 -2.76 0.77 -12.56
CA VAL A 157 -4.16 0.79 -13.01
C VAL A 157 -4.26 1.30 -14.45
N PHE A 158 -5.20 0.75 -15.20
CA PHE A 158 -5.45 1.02 -16.61
C PHE A 158 -6.95 0.91 -16.91
N ASP A 159 -7.33 1.42 -18.08
CA ASP A 159 -8.68 1.32 -18.64
C ASP A 159 -9.74 1.84 -17.65
N ASP A 160 -9.54 3.06 -17.14
CA ASP A 160 -10.45 3.75 -16.22
C ASP A 160 -10.75 2.94 -14.95
N GLY A 161 -9.74 2.30 -14.38
CA GLY A 161 -9.89 1.46 -13.19
C GLY A 161 -10.27 -0.01 -13.43
N MET A 162 -10.54 -0.41 -14.68
CA MET A 162 -11.05 -1.76 -14.98
C MET A 162 -9.96 -2.82 -15.12
N THR A 163 -8.72 -2.40 -15.40
CA THR A 163 -7.57 -3.27 -15.62
C THR A 163 -6.46 -2.95 -14.63
N VAL A 164 -5.87 -3.97 -14.03
CA VAL A 164 -4.72 -3.82 -13.14
C VAL A 164 -3.55 -4.70 -13.55
N LYS A 165 -2.33 -4.21 -13.29
CA LYS A 165 -1.09 -4.91 -13.60
C LYS A 165 -0.12 -4.83 -12.43
N LEU A 166 0.34 -5.99 -11.96
CA LEU A 166 1.36 -6.10 -10.93
C LEU A 166 2.72 -5.60 -11.45
N ALA A 167 3.41 -4.81 -10.63
CA ALA A 167 4.70 -4.22 -10.90
C ALA A 167 5.67 -4.40 -9.71
N ASP A 168 6.92 -4.02 -9.92
CA ASP A 168 8.02 -3.99 -8.94
C ASP A 168 8.39 -5.34 -8.28
N PHE A 169 9.24 -6.10 -8.98
CA PHE A 169 9.78 -7.37 -8.49
C PHE A 169 11.09 -7.20 -7.68
N GLY A 170 11.38 -6.01 -7.15
CA GLY A 170 12.64 -5.69 -6.48
C GLY A 170 12.92 -6.53 -5.22
N LEU A 171 11.87 -7.03 -4.56
CA LEU A 171 11.96 -7.93 -3.41
C LEU A 171 11.57 -9.38 -3.74
N ALA A 172 11.27 -9.69 -5.00
CA ALA A 172 10.83 -11.01 -5.40
C ALA A 172 11.94 -12.06 -5.23
N THR A 173 11.56 -13.31 -5.02
CA THR A 173 12.48 -14.44 -4.86
C THR A 173 11.93 -15.71 -5.50
N THR A 174 12.83 -16.66 -5.75
CA THR A 174 12.48 -18.05 -6.11
C THR A 174 12.47 -18.99 -4.92
N ASP A 175 12.88 -18.50 -3.75
CA ASP A 175 12.92 -19.30 -2.54
C ASP A 175 11.51 -19.47 -1.98
N THR A 176 11.10 -20.72 -1.78
CA THR A 176 9.82 -21.06 -1.14
C THR A 176 9.80 -20.72 0.36
N TRP A 177 10.99 -20.69 0.97
CA TRP A 177 11.24 -20.32 2.36
C TRP A 177 12.28 -19.20 2.41
N SER A 178 11.97 -18.12 3.13
CA SER A 178 12.82 -16.93 3.23
C SER A 178 13.31 -16.72 4.66
N ASN A 179 14.58 -16.35 4.79
CA ASN A 179 15.18 -15.87 6.04
C ASN A 179 15.26 -14.35 6.09
N ASP A 180 14.83 -13.67 5.02
CA ASP A 180 14.80 -12.21 4.93
C ASP A 180 13.52 -11.69 5.59
N PHE A 181 13.56 -11.55 6.92
CA PHE A 181 12.45 -11.03 7.71
C PHE A 181 12.25 -9.52 7.51
N CYS A 182 11.05 -9.05 7.81
CA CYS A 182 10.65 -7.64 7.72
C CYS A 182 10.93 -7.02 6.34
N CYS A 183 10.84 -7.83 5.28
CA CYS A 183 10.96 -7.37 3.90
C CYS A 183 9.58 -7.00 3.36
N GLY A 184 9.49 -5.81 2.77
CA GLY A 184 8.26 -5.23 2.24
C GLY A 184 7.69 -4.09 3.09
N SER A 185 6.45 -3.69 2.84
CA SER A 185 5.73 -2.70 3.64
C SER A 185 5.04 -3.34 4.86
N SER A 186 5.35 -2.86 6.07
CA SER A 186 4.94 -3.51 7.34
C SER A 186 3.43 -3.73 7.51
N PHE A 187 2.61 -2.87 6.90
CA PHE A 187 1.15 -2.97 6.91
C PHE A 187 0.60 -4.23 6.23
N TYR A 188 1.36 -4.79 5.29
CA TYR A 188 0.95 -5.91 4.44
C TYR A 188 1.65 -7.22 4.81
N MET A 189 2.60 -7.19 5.75
CA MET A 189 3.37 -8.37 6.13
C MET A 189 2.58 -9.31 7.04
N SER A 190 2.72 -10.61 6.78
CA SER A 190 2.26 -11.65 7.68
C SER A 190 3.00 -11.65 9.02
N PRO A 191 2.41 -12.20 10.11
CA PRO A 191 3.08 -12.32 11.41
C PRO A 191 4.41 -13.08 11.33
N GLU A 192 4.48 -14.15 10.55
CA GLU A 192 5.69 -14.95 10.35
C GLU A 192 6.80 -14.20 9.62
N CYS A 193 6.47 -13.33 8.64
CA CYS A 193 7.43 -12.46 7.98
C CYS A 193 7.98 -11.38 8.93
N GLN A 194 7.20 -10.97 9.94
CA GLN A 194 7.64 -10.04 10.99
C GLN A 194 8.46 -10.71 12.11
N GLY A 195 8.76 -12.01 11.97
CA GLY A 195 9.58 -12.76 12.93
C GLY A 195 8.78 -13.70 13.83
N GLY A 196 7.48 -13.88 13.58
CA GLY A 196 6.61 -14.79 14.32
C GLY A 196 5.83 -14.11 15.45
N LEU A 197 4.72 -14.73 15.85
CA LEU A 197 3.77 -14.12 16.78
C LEU A 197 4.14 -14.31 18.26
N TYR A 198 4.41 -15.55 18.67
CA TYR A 198 4.72 -15.92 20.05
C TYR A 198 6.18 -16.31 20.25
N GLU A 199 6.76 -16.93 19.22
CA GLU A 199 8.15 -17.39 19.21
C GLU A 199 8.82 -16.87 17.94
N ARG A 200 10.14 -16.63 18.04
CA ARG A 200 10.93 -16.26 16.87
C ARG A 200 11.03 -17.43 15.92
N VAL A 201 10.60 -17.24 14.68
CA VAL A 201 10.82 -18.19 13.59
C VAL A 201 12.17 -17.96 12.92
N SER A 202 12.76 -19.02 12.35
CA SER A 202 14.04 -18.95 11.63
C SER A 202 13.89 -18.67 10.14
N SER A 203 12.70 -18.98 9.59
CA SER A 203 12.30 -18.73 8.20
C SER A 203 10.77 -18.63 8.12
N TYR A 204 10.25 -18.07 7.03
CA TYR A 204 8.81 -18.07 6.71
C TYR A 204 8.56 -18.53 5.27
N GLU A 205 7.37 -19.05 5.00
CA GLU A 205 6.93 -19.42 3.65
C GLU A 205 6.55 -18.18 2.85
N THR A 206 7.09 -18.06 1.64
CA THR A 206 6.91 -16.86 0.81
C THR A 206 5.54 -16.80 0.14
N ALA A 207 5.00 -17.93 -0.30
CA ALA A 207 3.68 -17.98 -0.96
C ALA A 207 2.53 -17.65 0.00
N PRO A 208 2.44 -18.22 1.22
CA PRO A 208 1.43 -17.82 2.19
C PRO A 208 1.57 -16.36 2.61
N ASN A 209 2.78 -15.81 2.70
CA ASN A 209 2.98 -14.39 3.00
C ASN A 209 2.32 -13.49 1.93
N ASP A 210 2.46 -13.83 0.64
CA ASP A 210 1.78 -13.10 -0.43
C ASP A 210 0.25 -13.16 -0.28
N VAL A 211 -0.32 -14.32 0.12
CA VAL A 211 -1.76 -14.47 0.39
C VAL A 211 -2.23 -13.55 1.52
N TRP A 212 -1.43 -13.40 2.58
CA TRP A 212 -1.74 -12.46 3.66
C TRP A 212 -1.83 -11.02 3.14
N SER A 213 -0.83 -10.58 2.36
CA SER A 213 -0.82 -9.23 1.77
C SER A 213 -2.04 -8.99 0.86
N LEU A 214 -2.47 -10.02 0.12
CA LEU A 214 -3.69 -9.96 -0.70
C LEU A 214 -4.97 -9.76 0.12
N GLY A 215 -5.05 -10.34 1.32
CA GLY A 215 -6.15 -10.08 2.26
C GLY A 215 -6.24 -8.61 2.67
N ILE A 216 -5.09 -7.99 2.94
CA ILE A 216 -5.04 -6.56 3.26
C ILE A 216 -5.45 -5.70 2.05
N ILE A 217 -4.99 -6.05 0.84
CA ILE A 217 -5.39 -5.37 -0.40
C ILE A 217 -6.91 -5.47 -0.64
N LEU A 218 -7.52 -6.62 -0.39
CA LEU A 218 -8.98 -6.77 -0.50
C LEU A 218 -9.71 -5.83 0.48
N ILE A 219 -9.24 -5.73 1.72
CA ILE A 219 -9.79 -4.77 2.68
C ILE A 219 -9.59 -3.34 2.18
N ASN A 220 -8.45 -3.00 1.58
CA ASN A 220 -8.22 -1.66 1.04
C ASN A 220 -9.20 -1.33 -0.09
N LEU A 221 -9.46 -2.26 -1.02
CA LEU A 221 -10.43 -2.08 -2.09
C LEU A 221 -11.85 -1.84 -1.56
N VAL A 222 -12.26 -2.59 -0.53
CA VAL A 222 -13.61 -2.55 0.03
C VAL A 222 -13.82 -1.36 0.98
N CYS A 223 -12.82 -1.08 1.82
CA CYS A 223 -12.95 -0.17 2.98
C CYS A 223 -12.05 1.07 2.90
N GLY A 224 -11.12 1.15 1.95
CA GLY A 224 -10.21 2.28 1.79
C GLY A 224 -9.17 2.45 2.90
N ARG A 225 -8.97 1.45 3.77
CA ARG A 225 -8.04 1.51 4.92
C ARG A 225 -7.51 0.14 5.32
N ASN A 226 -6.46 0.13 6.13
CA ASN A 226 -5.89 -1.08 6.72
C ASN A 226 -6.65 -1.51 7.99
N PRO A 227 -6.73 -2.82 8.30
CA PRO A 227 -7.32 -3.30 9.54
C PRO A 227 -6.41 -3.08 10.76
N TRP A 228 -5.10 -2.97 10.57
CA TRP A 228 -4.08 -2.75 11.60
C TRP A 228 -2.83 -2.14 10.97
N LYS A 229 -1.89 -1.65 11.79
CA LYS A 229 -0.61 -1.14 11.29
C LYS A 229 0.40 -2.24 11.04
N GLN A 230 0.38 -3.24 11.92
CA GLN A 230 1.30 -4.37 11.88
C GLN A 230 0.60 -5.61 12.43
N ALA A 231 0.74 -6.74 11.75
CA ALA A 231 0.30 -8.05 12.24
C ALA A 231 1.20 -8.57 13.39
N SER A 232 1.24 -7.83 14.50
CA SER A 232 2.06 -8.08 15.70
C SER A 232 1.23 -7.91 16.96
N LEU A 233 1.57 -8.64 18.04
CA LEU A 233 0.88 -8.52 19.34
C LEU A 233 1.01 -7.12 19.97
N SER A 234 1.96 -6.30 19.52
CA SER A 234 2.09 -4.90 19.93
C SER A 234 1.04 -3.97 19.31
N ASP A 235 0.40 -4.39 18.22
CA ASP A 235 -0.71 -3.66 17.61
C ASP A 235 -2.02 -4.03 18.30
N GLU A 236 -2.71 -3.04 18.85
CA GLU A 236 -3.93 -3.24 19.64
C GLU A 236 -5.06 -3.87 18.81
N THR A 237 -5.18 -3.47 17.56
CA THR A 237 -6.24 -3.91 16.65
C THR A 237 -6.00 -5.34 16.20
N PHE A 238 -4.76 -5.68 15.86
CA PHE A 238 -4.37 -7.05 15.55
C PHE A 238 -4.50 -7.96 16.78
N SER A 239 -4.06 -7.51 17.97
CA SER A 239 -4.20 -8.27 19.21
C SER A 239 -5.66 -8.57 19.56
N ALA A 240 -6.57 -7.64 19.31
CA ALA A 240 -8.01 -7.86 19.47
C ALA A 240 -8.57 -8.86 18.44
N TYR A 241 -8.11 -8.81 17.18
CA TYR A 241 -8.46 -9.79 16.16
C TYR A 241 -8.06 -11.22 16.54
N ILE A 242 -6.85 -11.41 17.07
CA ILE A 242 -6.37 -12.72 17.54
C ILE A 242 -7.27 -13.32 18.62
N GLN A 243 -7.85 -12.47 19.49
CA GLN A 243 -8.74 -12.91 20.56
C GLN A 243 -10.15 -13.23 20.07
N ASN A 244 -10.60 -12.52 19.03
CA ASN A 244 -11.92 -12.69 18.45
C ASN A 244 -11.87 -12.42 16.94
N PRO A 245 -11.92 -13.45 16.08
CA PRO A 245 -11.91 -13.27 14.63
C PRO A 245 -13.06 -12.41 14.09
N GLU A 246 -14.17 -12.28 14.82
CA GLU A 246 -15.29 -11.40 14.47
C GLU A 246 -15.00 -9.91 14.72
N PHE A 247 -13.86 -9.59 15.33
CA PHE A 247 -13.49 -8.23 15.69
C PHE A 247 -13.40 -7.30 14.48
N LEU A 248 -13.02 -7.80 13.30
CA LEU A 248 -12.96 -6.98 12.08
C LEU A 248 -14.30 -6.34 11.74
N LYS A 249 -15.43 -7.04 11.95
CA LYS A 249 -16.78 -6.48 11.75
C LYS A 249 -17.14 -5.36 12.73
N THR A 250 -16.43 -5.27 13.86
CA THR A 250 -16.66 -4.21 14.84
C THR A 250 -15.99 -2.89 14.47
N ILE A 251 -14.97 -2.95 13.60
CA ILE A 251 -14.18 -1.80 13.18
C ILE A 251 -14.34 -1.47 11.69
N LEU A 252 -14.75 -2.43 10.86
CA LEU A 252 -14.95 -2.30 9.41
C LEU A 252 -16.40 -2.63 9.03
N PRO A 253 -17.00 -1.94 8.04
CA PRO A 253 -18.38 -2.16 7.60
C PRO A 253 -18.53 -3.36 6.64
N ILE A 254 -17.82 -4.46 6.91
CA ILE A 254 -17.77 -5.65 6.03
C ILE A 254 -18.95 -6.59 6.28
N SER A 255 -19.36 -7.32 5.26
CA SER A 255 -20.39 -8.37 5.36
C SER A 255 -19.91 -9.58 6.18
N ASP A 256 -20.86 -10.40 6.62
CA ASP A 256 -20.54 -11.68 7.30
C ASP A 256 -19.72 -12.60 6.36
N GLU A 257 -20.10 -12.66 5.09
CA GLU A 257 -19.41 -13.47 4.06
C GLU A 257 -17.96 -13.01 3.84
N LEU A 258 -17.71 -11.71 3.72
CA LEU A 258 -16.34 -11.21 3.59
C LEU A 258 -15.53 -11.50 4.85
N ASN A 259 -16.13 -11.38 6.05
CA ASN A 259 -15.44 -11.72 7.29
C ASN A 259 -15.05 -13.21 7.36
N GLU A 260 -15.92 -14.10 6.89
CA GLU A 260 -15.59 -15.54 6.77
C GLU A 260 -14.40 -15.77 5.83
N ILE A 261 -14.38 -15.12 4.66
CA ILE A 261 -13.25 -15.20 3.72
C ILE A 261 -11.97 -14.69 4.39
N LEU A 262 -12.03 -13.54 5.06
CA LEU A 262 -10.87 -12.94 5.73
C LEU A 262 -10.34 -13.81 6.88
N ASN A 263 -11.19 -14.58 7.55
CA ASN A 263 -10.76 -15.54 8.57
C ASN A 263 -9.90 -16.67 7.98
N ASP A 264 -10.22 -17.14 6.78
CA ASP A 264 -9.42 -18.15 6.08
C ASP A 264 -8.11 -17.55 5.50
N VAL A 265 -8.15 -16.27 5.08
CA VAL A 265 -6.97 -15.53 4.59
C VAL A 265 -5.98 -15.19 5.72
N PHE A 266 -6.48 -14.81 6.89
CA PHE A 266 -5.65 -14.44 8.04
C PHE A 266 -5.45 -15.58 9.03
N ALA A 267 -5.58 -16.83 8.57
CA ALA A 267 -5.16 -17.99 9.33
C ALA A 267 -3.68 -17.82 9.79
N LEU A 268 -3.48 -17.89 11.11
CA LEU A 268 -2.17 -17.70 11.74
C LEU A 268 -1.19 -18.83 11.45
N ASP A 269 -1.73 -20.00 11.16
CA ASP A 269 -0.97 -21.14 10.65
C ASP A 269 -0.90 -21.02 9.12
N PRO A 270 0.29 -20.73 8.54
CA PRO A 270 0.42 -20.50 7.10
C PRO A 270 -0.04 -21.68 6.25
N GLU A 271 0.08 -22.91 6.76
CA GLU A 271 -0.36 -24.13 6.06
C GLU A 271 -1.89 -24.25 5.98
N LYS A 272 -2.62 -23.58 6.88
CA LYS A 272 -4.09 -23.55 6.89
C LYS A 272 -4.66 -22.35 6.13
N ARG A 273 -3.80 -21.45 5.65
CA ARG A 273 -4.22 -20.26 4.93
C ARG A 273 -4.84 -20.65 3.59
N ILE A 274 -5.91 -19.96 3.22
CA ILE A 274 -6.65 -20.21 1.97
C ILE A 274 -5.71 -20.23 0.75
N SER A 275 -5.97 -21.12 -0.20
CA SER A 275 -5.23 -21.14 -1.46
C SER A 275 -5.66 -19.99 -2.39
N LEU A 276 -4.79 -19.53 -3.29
CA LEU A 276 -5.16 -18.48 -4.26
C LEU A 276 -6.39 -18.84 -5.12
N SER A 277 -6.51 -20.12 -5.52
CA SER A 277 -7.65 -20.58 -6.32
C SER A 277 -8.95 -20.49 -5.54
N GLU A 278 -8.95 -20.97 -4.28
CA GLU A 278 -10.12 -20.93 -3.41
C GLU A 278 -10.45 -19.48 -3.00
N PHE A 279 -9.44 -18.64 -2.76
CA PHE A 279 -9.63 -17.23 -2.47
C PHE A 279 -10.34 -16.52 -3.62
N LYS A 280 -9.92 -16.79 -4.86
CA LYS A 280 -10.58 -16.24 -6.06
C LYS A 280 -12.03 -16.71 -6.16
N GLU A 281 -12.29 -18.00 -6.02
CA GLU A 281 -13.64 -18.58 -6.07
C GLU A 281 -14.56 -17.91 -5.03
N ARG A 282 -14.13 -17.88 -3.77
CA ARG A 282 -14.91 -17.30 -2.67
C ARG A 282 -15.19 -15.81 -2.85
N VAL A 283 -14.23 -15.03 -3.36
CA VAL A 283 -14.43 -13.60 -3.63
C VAL A 283 -15.43 -13.38 -4.77
N LEU A 284 -15.37 -14.17 -5.84
CA LEU A 284 -16.31 -14.07 -6.95
C LEU A 284 -17.73 -14.47 -6.55
N GLU A 285 -17.86 -15.46 -5.65
CA GLU A 285 -19.13 -15.95 -5.12
C GLU A 285 -19.73 -15.09 -4.00
N CYS A 286 -18.95 -14.21 -3.35
CA CYS A 286 -19.44 -13.33 -2.29
C CYS A 286 -20.49 -12.34 -2.84
N ASP A 287 -21.71 -12.32 -2.30
CA ASP A 287 -22.79 -11.53 -2.88
C ASP A 287 -22.56 -10.03 -2.69
N SER A 288 -22.08 -9.63 -1.51
CA SER A 288 -21.66 -8.27 -1.24
C SER A 288 -20.55 -8.21 -0.20
N PHE A 289 -19.57 -7.33 -0.41
CA PHE A 289 -18.45 -7.16 0.52
C PHE A 289 -18.81 -6.31 1.74
N LEU A 290 -19.84 -5.47 1.62
CA LEU A 290 -20.24 -4.51 2.64
C LEU A 290 -21.56 -4.92 3.29
N MET A 291 -21.78 -4.47 4.52
CA MET A 291 -23.09 -4.59 5.16
C MET A 291 -24.16 -3.85 4.33
N PRO A 292 -25.41 -4.34 4.23
CA PRO A 292 -26.44 -3.77 3.36
C PRO A 292 -26.69 -2.27 3.58
N GLU A 293 -26.66 -1.81 4.83
CA GLU A 293 -26.84 -0.40 5.19
C GLU A 293 -25.71 0.47 4.63
N TYR A 294 -24.47 -0.03 4.70
CA TYR A 294 -23.29 0.69 4.23
C TYR A 294 -23.16 0.63 2.71
N ALA A 295 -23.46 -0.52 2.09
CA ALA A 295 -23.53 -0.64 0.64
C ALA A 295 -24.55 0.34 0.03
N THR A 296 -25.70 0.51 0.69
CA THR A 296 -26.71 1.50 0.28
C THR A 296 -26.20 2.92 0.41
N PHE A 297 -25.50 3.23 1.50
CA PHE A 297 -24.88 4.54 1.70
C PHE A 297 -23.84 4.86 0.61
N CYS A 298 -22.95 3.92 0.28
CA CYS A 298 -21.95 4.12 -0.79
C CYS A 298 -22.59 4.38 -2.16
N ARG A 299 -23.63 3.61 -2.53
CA ARG A 299 -24.36 3.85 -3.78
C ARG A 299 -24.99 5.24 -3.85
N MET A 300 -25.57 5.71 -2.76
CA MET A 300 -26.16 7.05 -2.70
C MET A 300 -25.11 8.16 -2.86
N LEU A 301 -23.89 7.97 -2.36
CA LEU A 301 -22.80 8.93 -2.55
C LEU A 301 -22.34 8.98 -4.01
N ALA A 302 -22.16 7.83 -4.65
CA ALA A 302 -21.76 7.74 -6.06
C ALA A 302 -22.76 8.43 -6.99
N GLU A 303 -24.07 8.25 -6.76
CA GLU A 303 -25.12 8.90 -7.54
C GLU A 303 -25.13 10.43 -7.40
N GLN A 304 -24.68 10.98 -6.27
CA GLN A 304 -24.63 12.44 -6.07
C GLN A 304 -23.46 13.09 -6.83
N GLU A 305 -22.32 12.43 -6.91
CA GLU A 305 -21.17 12.91 -7.67
C GLU A 305 -21.45 12.93 -9.19
N GLU A 306 -22.18 11.95 -9.72
CA GLU A 306 -22.55 11.93 -11.15
C GLU A 306 -23.49 13.09 -11.54
N ILE A 307 -24.36 13.53 -10.62
CA ILE A 307 -25.31 14.64 -10.88
C ILE A 307 -24.59 16.00 -10.94
N GLU A 308 -23.54 16.20 -10.12
CA GLU A 308 -22.76 17.46 -10.13
C GLU A 308 -21.87 17.62 -11.37
N VAL A 309 -21.56 16.54 -12.09
CA VAL A 309 -20.63 16.54 -13.24
C VAL A 309 -21.34 16.78 -14.59
N SER A 310 -22.68 16.84 -14.66
CA SER A 310 -23.39 17.14 -15.91
C SER A 310 -23.48 18.66 -16.16
N PRO A 311 -22.87 19.22 -17.23
CA PRO A 311 -23.14 20.60 -17.61
C PRO A 311 -24.47 20.63 -18.37
N GLU A 312 -25.44 21.39 -17.86
CA GLU A 312 -26.61 21.80 -18.65
C GLU A 312 -26.13 22.48 -19.94
N ILE A 313 -26.18 21.77 -21.06
CA ILE A 313 -26.21 22.39 -22.38
C ILE A 313 -27.62 22.98 -22.54
N SER A 314 -27.82 24.14 -21.93
CA SER A 314 -28.95 25.01 -22.23
C SER A 314 -28.49 25.99 -23.30
N GLU A 315 -28.97 25.77 -24.53
CA GLU A 315 -28.92 26.75 -25.61
C GLU A 315 -29.42 28.12 -25.11
N MET A 316 -28.61 29.17 -25.28
CA MET A 316 -29.11 30.54 -25.28
C MET A 316 -28.56 31.31 -26.49
N PRO A 317 -29.42 32.08 -27.20
CA PRO A 317 -29.06 32.73 -28.46
C PRO A 317 -28.23 34.00 -28.23
N GLU A 318 -27.38 34.31 -29.21
CA GLU A 318 -26.56 35.52 -29.29
C GLU A 318 -27.39 36.81 -29.18
N ILE A 319 -27.04 37.70 -28.23
CA ILE A 319 -27.28 39.14 -28.34
C ILE A 319 -26.07 39.91 -27.78
N SER A 320 -25.57 40.84 -28.60
CA SER A 320 -24.51 41.82 -28.36
C SER A 320 -24.87 42.91 -27.33
N HIS A 321 -23.93 43.28 -26.44
CA HIS A 321 -23.43 44.67 -26.23
C HIS A 321 -22.57 44.83 -24.95
N ASP A 322 -21.35 45.32 -25.16
CA ASP A 322 -20.57 46.38 -24.48
C ASP A 322 -20.46 46.54 -22.93
N MET A 323 -19.18 46.59 -22.50
CA MET A 323 -18.52 47.30 -21.38
C MET A 323 -19.15 47.37 -19.97
N SER A 324 -18.49 46.74 -18.99
CA SER A 324 -17.70 47.42 -17.91
C SER A 324 -17.33 46.47 -16.75
N SER A 325 -16.22 46.83 -16.10
CA SER A 325 -15.58 46.23 -14.93
C SER A 325 -16.50 45.73 -13.81
N GLN A 326 -16.19 44.55 -13.25
CA GLN A 326 -15.91 44.39 -11.81
C GLN A 326 -15.42 42.97 -11.49
N SER A 327 -14.43 42.90 -10.60
CA SER A 327 -13.87 41.70 -10.00
C SER A 327 -14.88 40.97 -9.12
N SER A 328 -15.02 39.67 -9.30
CA SER A 328 -15.55 38.76 -8.29
C SER A 328 -14.67 37.51 -8.22
N THR A 329 -14.13 37.32 -7.03
CA THR A 329 -13.38 36.15 -6.57
C THR A 329 -14.31 34.95 -6.50
N SER A 330 -14.05 33.88 -7.27
CA SER A 330 -14.61 32.57 -6.94
C SER A 330 -13.65 31.86 -5.99
N SER A 331 -14.08 31.74 -4.75
CA SER A 331 -13.51 30.85 -3.76
C SER A 331 -13.98 29.43 -4.10
N ALA A 332 -13.21 28.72 -4.90
CA ALA A 332 -13.25 27.26 -4.89
C ALA A 332 -12.64 26.82 -3.54
N CYS A 333 -13.46 26.16 -2.71
CA CYS A 333 -12.99 25.48 -1.50
C CYS A 333 -11.98 24.41 -1.92
N SER A 334 -10.71 24.79 -1.90
CA SER A 334 -9.60 23.91 -2.15
C SER A 334 -9.33 23.09 -0.89
N TRP A 335 -9.39 21.76 -1.01
CA TRP A 335 -8.85 20.82 -0.03
C TRP A 335 -7.31 20.83 0.03
N HIS A 336 -6.64 21.93 -0.33
CA HIS A 336 -5.18 22.13 -0.25
C HIS A 336 -4.70 22.69 1.10
N SER A 337 -5.28 22.28 2.22
CA SER A 337 -4.69 22.64 3.52
C SER A 337 -4.90 21.54 4.53
N MET A 338 -4.18 20.43 4.35
CA MET A 338 -3.84 19.49 5.42
C MET A 338 -2.81 18.44 4.96
N ASN A 339 -1.70 18.86 4.34
CA ASN A 339 -0.55 17.98 4.12
C ASN A 339 0.77 18.79 4.10
N SER A 340 1.05 19.50 5.19
CA SER A 340 2.41 19.95 5.48
C SER A 340 2.88 19.23 6.74
N GLU A 341 4.08 18.64 6.64
CA GLU A 341 4.87 17.95 7.67
C GLU A 341 4.74 16.42 7.68
N MET A 342 5.43 15.77 6.74
CA MET A 342 6.11 14.50 7.02
C MET A 342 7.57 14.61 6.56
N ASP A 343 8.44 14.79 7.55
CA ASP A 343 9.89 14.66 7.43
C ASP A 343 10.23 13.17 7.47
N PHE A 344 10.70 12.63 6.34
CA PHE A 344 11.25 11.28 6.26
C PHE A 344 12.71 11.29 6.67
N SER A 345 12.97 11.09 7.96
CA SER A 345 14.30 10.86 8.50
C SER A 345 14.39 9.48 9.18
N VAL A 346 14.98 8.54 8.44
CA VAL A 346 15.79 7.34 8.80
C VAL A 346 15.54 6.65 10.17
N PRO A 347 15.29 5.32 10.22
CA PRO A 347 15.33 4.56 11.48
C PRO A 347 16.78 4.23 11.90
N PRO A 348 17.09 4.17 13.20
CA PRO A 348 18.44 3.82 13.66
C PRO A 348 18.74 2.33 13.41
N ILE A 349 19.85 2.09 12.73
CA ILE A 349 20.59 0.82 12.72
C ILE A 349 21.41 0.75 14.00
N GLU A 350 21.12 -0.19 14.89
CA GLU A 350 22.13 -0.79 15.78
C GLU A 350 21.84 -2.29 15.95
N PHE A 351 22.47 -3.09 15.09
CA PHE A 351 22.90 -4.42 15.47
C PHE A 351 24.29 -4.28 16.08
N LEU A 352 24.43 -4.58 17.37
CA LEU A 352 25.72 -4.91 17.96
C LEU A 352 25.82 -6.44 17.98
N ASP A 353 26.61 -6.97 17.05
CA ASP A 353 27.19 -8.30 17.15
C ASP A 353 28.70 -8.07 17.29
N ASP A 354 29.27 -8.39 18.45
CA ASP A 354 30.70 -8.57 18.63
C ASP A 354 30.90 -9.69 19.67
N ASN A 355 31.20 -10.88 19.15
CA ASN A 355 31.97 -11.89 19.87
C ASN A 355 33.44 -11.43 19.88
N ASP A 356 34.06 -11.26 21.06
CA ASP A 356 35.06 -12.20 21.58
C ASP A 356 35.98 -11.60 22.68
N HIS A 357 36.22 -12.45 23.69
CA HIS A 357 37.42 -12.56 24.55
C HIS A 357 37.78 -11.43 25.54
N CYS A 358 37.59 -11.67 26.85
CA CYS A 358 38.72 -11.83 27.79
C CYS A 358 38.29 -12.33 29.19
N SER A 359 39.25 -12.97 29.84
CA SER A 359 39.24 -13.75 31.08
C SER A 359 39.11 -12.98 32.41
N ASP A 360 38.77 -13.76 33.44
CA ASP A 360 39.19 -13.67 34.86
C ASP A 360 38.59 -12.66 35.86
N SER A 361 37.99 -13.26 36.90
CA SER A 361 38.26 -13.05 38.34
C SER A 361 37.44 -12.04 39.18
N THR A 362 36.76 -12.64 40.16
CA THR A 362 36.66 -12.30 41.61
C THR A 362 35.91 -11.06 42.13
N ASN A 363 35.05 -11.35 43.12
CA ASN A 363 34.71 -10.56 44.33
C ASN A 363 34.07 -9.16 44.12
N SER A 364 33.25 -8.58 45.00
CA SER A 364 32.49 -8.94 46.20
C SER A 364 31.79 -7.62 46.60
N THR A 365 30.54 -7.67 47.06
CA THR A 365 29.93 -6.80 48.11
C THR A 365 30.15 -5.26 48.09
N LEU A 366 29.05 -4.48 48.17
CA LEU A 366 28.66 -3.67 49.36
C LEU A 366 27.50 -2.69 49.03
N LEU A 367 26.41 -2.82 49.81
CA LEU A 367 25.62 -1.78 50.52
C LEU A 367 25.02 -0.56 49.74
N SER A 368 23.84 0.00 50.03
CA SER A 368 22.76 -0.29 50.99
C SER A 368 21.69 0.83 50.99
N THR A 369 20.41 0.44 51.20
CA THR A 369 19.34 1.11 52.00
C THR A 369 18.57 2.34 51.50
N LEU A 370 17.22 2.22 51.52
CA LEU A 370 16.15 3.08 52.12
C LEU A 370 14.92 3.13 51.17
N ALA A 371 13.82 2.37 51.34
CA ALA A 371 12.77 2.33 52.37
C ALA A 371 11.78 3.53 52.40
N ALA A 372 10.60 3.31 51.79
CA ALA A 372 9.21 3.65 52.19
C ALA A 372 8.77 5.07 52.64
N SER A 373 7.70 5.62 52.01
CA SER A 373 6.46 6.15 52.66
C SER A 373 5.43 6.76 51.68
N GLN A 374 4.27 6.09 51.49
CA GLN A 374 2.81 6.49 51.50
C GLN A 374 2.33 7.99 51.31
N PRO A 375 1.01 8.32 51.24
CA PRO A 375 -0.01 8.17 50.15
C PRO A 375 -0.95 9.44 49.97
N ASP A 376 -2.04 9.31 49.18
CA ASP A 376 -3.32 10.08 49.10
C ASP A 376 -3.40 11.54 48.59
N MET A 377 -4.30 11.79 47.61
CA MET A 377 -5.50 12.66 47.79
C MET A 377 -6.49 12.70 46.58
N ILE A 378 -7.71 12.21 46.87
CA ILE A 378 -9.05 12.77 46.58
C ILE A 378 -9.81 12.42 45.26
N LYS A 379 -10.95 11.74 45.48
CA LYS A 379 -12.17 11.57 44.67
C LYS A 379 -13.23 12.65 45.02
N CYS A 380 -14.19 12.89 44.11
CA CYS A 380 -15.66 13.12 44.26
C CYS A 380 -16.15 14.04 43.11
N PHE A 381 -17.22 13.74 42.37
CA PHE A 381 -18.62 13.62 42.85
C PHE A 381 -19.52 12.71 41.98
N ASP A 382 -20.60 12.28 42.64
CA ASP A 382 -21.58 11.21 42.38
C ASP A 382 -22.79 11.53 41.47
N ASN A 383 -23.52 10.44 41.18
CA ASN A 383 -24.77 10.21 40.46
C ASN A 383 -26.06 10.86 41.04
N ASP A 384 -27.08 11.00 40.15
CA ASP A 384 -28.45 10.42 40.22
C ASP A 384 -29.62 11.38 39.87
N HIS A 385 -30.35 11.09 38.77
CA HIS A 385 -31.80 10.78 38.71
C HIS A 385 -32.54 11.10 37.38
N ILE A 386 -33.09 10.03 36.79
CA ILE A 386 -34.47 9.81 36.28
C ILE A 386 -34.95 10.47 34.95
N ILE A 387 -35.08 9.58 33.96
CA ILE A 387 -36.18 9.33 32.98
C ILE A 387 -36.88 10.55 32.35
N ASN A 388 -36.67 10.74 31.05
CA ASN A 388 -37.74 11.04 30.10
C ASN A 388 -37.42 10.45 28.71
N LEU A 389 -38.16 9.40 28.34
CA LEU A 389 -38.27 8.91 26.98
C LEU A 389 -38.92 10.00 26.11
N LYS A 390 -38.23 10.40 25.03
CA LYS A 390 -38.88 10.92 23.82
C LYS A 390 -38.15 10.36 22.60
N CYS A 391 -38.91 9.56 21.85
CA CYS A 391 -38.62 9.05 20.53
C CYS A 391 -38.37 10.21 19.54
N GLY A 392 -37.38 10.09 18.66
CA GLY A 392 -37.22 11.01 17.53
C GLY A 392 -35.81 11.06 16.94
N SER A 393 -35.67 10.39 15.79
CA SER A 393 -34.67 10.65 14.74
C SER A 393 -33.24 10.15 14.97
N LEU A 394 -32.92 9.03 14.31
CA LEU A 394 -31.58 8.59 13.98
C LEU A 394 -30.87 9.68 13.17
N ILE A 395 -29.99 10.42 13.82
CA ILE A 395 -29.00 11.27 13.17
C ILE A 395 -27.77 10.38 12.96
N LEU A 396 -27.71 9.73 11.80
CA LEU A 396 -26.48 9.16 11.23
C LEU A 396 -25.69 10.32 10.61
N GLU A 397 -25.15 11.22 11.45
CA GLU A 397 -24.22 12.27 11.00
C GLU A 397 -22.79 11.84 11.30
N SER A 398 -22.01 11.68 10.22
CA SER A 398 -20.62 12.15 10.03
C SER A 398 -19.51 11.74 11.03
N HIS A 399 -19.76 10.83 11.97
CA HIS A 399 -18.76 10.44 12.97
C HIS A 399 -17.98 9.15 12.69
N LEU A 400 -18.25 8.41 11.60
CA LEU A 400 -17.51 7.19 11.25
C LEU A 400 -16.16 7.43 10.54
N PHE A 401 -15.85 8.66 10.13
CA PHE A 401 -14.57 9.01 9.48
C PHE A 401 -13.54 9.68 10.41
N ARG A 402 -13.82 9.78 11.72
CA ARG A 402 -12.86 10.33 12.69
C ARG A 402 -12.25 9.24 13.56
N THR A 403 -11.46 8.37 12.96
CA THR A 403 -10.37 7.70 13.68
C THR A 403 -9.11 7.87 12.85
N ASN A 404 -8.14 8.57 13.44
CA ASN A 404 -6.88 9.03 12.85
C ASN A 404 -5.92 7.87 12.54
N TYR A 405 -6.25 7.02 11.58
CA TYR A 405 -5.29 6.11 10.95
C TYR A 405 -5.66 5.97 9.47
N ILE A 406 -5.32 7.00 8.70
CA ILE A 406 -4.99 6.84 7.29
C ILE A 406 -3.46 6.70 7.27
N PHE A 407 -2.99 5.68 6.52
CA PHE A 407 -1.62 5.15 6.42
C PHE A 407 -1.24 4.17 7.54
#